data_AF-A0A9E3YX09-F1
#
_entry.id   AF-A0A9E3YX09-F1
#
_cell.length_a   1.000
_cell.length_b   1.000
_cell.length_c   1.000
_cell.angle_alpha   90.00
_cell.angle_beta   90.00
_cell.angle_gamma   90.00
#
_symmetry.space_group_name_H-M   'P 1'
#
loop_
_entity.id
_entity.type
_entity.pdbx_description
1 polymer ?
#
loop_
_entity_poly.entity_id
_entity_poly.type
_entity_poly.pdbx_seq_one_letter_code
_entity_poly.pdbx_strand_id
1 'polypeptide(L)'
;MNLRIALTLLMALTTVTAPHLSAADLKPGEWAVRLILTSEAEGLEDPYNTLGQLWDASPELDDYDLPELSQTWAGTYLSVMFFRPDWASERETYNTDYHPVVYGKSDEWTFEVRSDDPYRDLSLTWVGQRTRMQTMALVDLQENIVFPAVVDGVPQVYNFRMNGTVREFAWRVLSLREYRQLVRAGREDGQANRVTKKSNWLPRGWGQGEGRGHRRDPLAEGLPEDPFGD
;
A
#
# COMPACT_ATOMS: atom_id res chain seq x y z
N MET A 1 -23.57 -6.40 -57.54
CA MET A 1 -22.66 -7.08 -56.59
C MET A 1 -21.91 -6.00 -55.83
N ASN A 2 -22.06 -5.93 -54.50
CA ASN A 2 -21.08 -5.45 -53.51
C ASN A 2 -21.82 -5.05 -52.21
N LEU A 3 -22.01 -6.04 -51.33
CA LEU A 3 -22.56 -5.84 -49.98
C LEU A 3 -21.36 -5.72 -49.02
N ARG A 4 -21.10 -4.51 -48.49
CA ARG A 4 -20.13 -4.30 -47.42
C ARG A 4 -20.84 -4.51 -46.08
N ILE A 5 -20.55 -5.63 -45.43
CA ILE A 5 -21.04 -5.94 -44.08
C ILE A 5 -20.08 -5.27 -43.09
N ALA A 6 -20.53 -4.22 -42.42
CA ALA A 6 -19.84 -3.64 -41.27
C ALA A 6 -20.29 -4.42 -40.02
N LEU A 7 -19.39 -5.23 -39.46
CA LEU A 7 -19.63 -5.95 -38.21
C LEU A 7 -19.08 -5.12 -37.05
N THR A 8 -19.97 -4.39 -36.39
CA THR A 8 -19.64 -3.65 -35.17
C THR A 8 -19.54 -4.63 -34.01
N LEU A 9 -18.32 -4.97 -33.60
CA LEU A 9 -18.08 -5.85 -32.45
C LEU A 9 -18.32 -5.06 -31.15
N LEU A 10 -19.48 -5.27 -30.52
CA LEU A 10 -19.79 -4.70 -29.21
C LEU A 10 -19.18 -5.62 -28.13
N MET A 11 -17.95 -5.34 -27.71
CA MET A 11 -17.36 -5.98 -26.54
C MET A 11 -18.02 -5.39 -25.29
N ALA A 12 -18.93 -6.16 -24.69
CA ALA A 12 -19.46 -5.82 -23.38
C ALA A 12 -18.34 -6.02 -22.34
N LEU A 13 -17.81 -4.93 -21.79
CA LEU A 13 -16.96 -4.99 -20.60
C LEU A 13 -17.81 -5.42 -19.42
N THR A 14 -17.78 -6.71 -19.07
CA THR A 14 -18.24 -7.16 -17.76
C THR A 14 -17.14 -6.84 -16.75
N THR A 15 -17.34 -5.80 -15.96
CA THR A 15 -16.49 -5.53 -14.78
C THR A 15 -16.71 -6.67 -13.79
N VAL A 16 -15.77 -7.61 -13.72
CA VAL A 16 -15.72 -8.58 -12.62
C VAL A 16 -15.27 -7.81 -11.39
N THR A 17 -16.20 -7.36 -10.57
CA THR A 17 -15.88 -6.88 -9.23
C THR A 17 -15.59 -8.11 -8.39
N ALA A 18 -14.33 -8.33 -7.99
CA ALA A 18 -14.02 -9.33 -6.98
C ALA A 18 -14.90 -9.04 -5.75
N PRO A 19 -15.58 -10.06 -5.19
CA PRO A 19 -16.41 -9.85 -4.02
C PRO A 19 -15.51 -9.48 -2.84
N HIS A 20 -15.45 -8.18 -2.52
CA HIS A 20 -14.84 -7.74 -1.28
C HIS A 20 -15.72 -8.21 -0.13
N LEU A 21 -15.14 -9.00 0.78
CA LEU A 21 -15.81 -9.31 2.05
C LEU A 21 -16.18 -7.99 2.73
N SER A 22 -17.48 -7.84 2.97
CA SER A 22 -18.01 -6.74 3.77
C SER A 22 -17.85 -7.07 5.25
N ALA A 23 -17.84 -6.04 6.10
CA ALA A 23 -17.88 -6.23 7.55
C ALA A 23 -19.14 -7.01 8.01
N ALA A 24 -20.17 -7.11 7.17
CA ALA A 24 -21.35 -7.94 7.41
C ALA A 24 -21.08 -9.44 7.24
N ASP A 25 -20.15 -9.81 6.35
CA ASP A 25 -19.87 -11.20 5.98
C ASP A 25 -18.93 -11.89 6.98
N LEU A 26 -18.13 -11.10 7.70
CA LEU A 26 -17.21 -11.59 8.71
C LEU A 26 -17.97 -12.18 9.92
N LYS A 27 -17.51 -13.33 10.43
CA LYS A 27 -18.00 -13.97 11.66
C LYS A 27 -17.35 -13.30 12.90
N PRO A 28 -17.88 -13.52 14.12
CA PRO A 28 -17.23 -13.03 15.33
C PRO A 28 -15.80 -13.59 15.48
N GLY A 29 -14.83 -12.70 15.71
CA GLY A 29 -13.41 -13.06 15.81
C GLY A 29 -12.63 -12.92 14.50
N GLU A 30 -13.33 -12.91 13.36
CA GLU A 30 -12.72 -12.62 12.05
C GLU A 30 -12.56 -11.13 11.85
N TRP A 31 -11.56 -10.76 11.06
CA TRP A 31 -11.28 -9.38 10.71
C TRP A 31 -10.55 -9.30 9.37
N ALA A 32 -10.65 -8.15 8.73
CA ALA A 32 -9.93 -7.86 7.50
C ALA A 32 -9.37 -6.44 7.52
N VAL A 33 -8.30 -6.22 6.78
CA VAL A 33 -7.71 -4.92 6.49
C VAL A 33 -7.54 -4.82 4.98
N ARG A 34 -8.15 -3.79 4.39
CA ARG A 34 -7.95 -3.47 2.98
C ARG A 34 -6.85 -2.44 2.85
N LEU A 35 -5.80 -2.76 2.11
CA LEU A 35 -4.71 -1.89 1.74
C LEU A 35 -5.06 -1.18 0.43
N ILE A 36 -4.90 0.14 0.40
CA ILE A 36 -5.18 0.97 -0.78
C ILE A 36 -3.91 1.76 -1.08
N LEU A 37 -3.32 1.48 -2.23
CA LEU A 37 -2.09 2.09 -2.70
C LEU A 37 -2.41 3.10 -3.80
N THR A 38 -1.93 4.33 -3.67
CA THR A 38 -2.21 5.40 -4.64
C THR A 38 -0.95 6.13 -5.06
N SER A 39 -0.97 6.65 -6.29
CA SER A 39 -0.10 7.72 -6.75
C SER A 39 -0.95 8.89 -7.23
N GLU A 40 -1.09 9.91 -6.39
CA GLU A 40 -1.97 11.06 -6.68
C GLU A 40 -1.53 11.83 -7.93
N ALA A 41 -0.22 11.97 -8.14
CA ALA A 41 0.34 12.72 -9.28
C ALA A 41 0.00 12.09 -10.63
N GLU A 42 -0.14 10.76 -10.68
CA GLU A 42 -0.41 9.99 -11.89
C GLU A 42 -1.86 9.49 -11.97
N GLY A 43 -2.66 9.70 -10.92
CA GLY A 43 -4.03 9.19 -10.82
C GLY A 43 -4.11 7.67 -10.80
N LEU A 44 -3.07 6.99 -10.29
CA LEU A 44 -3.02 5.54 -10.16
C LEU A 44 -3.55 5.11 -8.80
N GLU A 45 -4.28 4.00 -8.78
CA GLU A 45 -4.83 3.41 -7.56
C GLU A 45 -4.88 1.89 -7.72
N ASP A 46 -4.49 1.20 -6.65
CA ASP A 46 -4.71 -0.23 -6.46
C ASP A 46 -5.47 -0.44 -5.13
N PRO A 47 -6.82 -0.60 -5.19
CA PRO A 47 -7.67 -0.58 -4.01
C PRO A 47 -8.10 -1.96 -3.52
N TYR A 48 -7.65 -3.04 -4.16
CA TYR A 48 -8.28 -4.36 -4.02
C TYR A 48 -7.55 -5.32 -3.10
N ASN A 49 -6.53 -4.83 -2.40
CA ASN A 49 -5.63 -5.67 -1.62
C ASN A 49 -6.16 -5.90 -0.22
N THR A 50 -6.41 -7.15 0.17
CA THR A 50 -7.03 -7.44 1.47
C THR A 50 -6.30 -8.55 2.21
N LEU A 51 -5.92 -8.28 3.45
CA LEU A 51 -5.39 -9.28 4.36
C LEU A 51 -6.31 -9.46 5.56
N GLY A 52 -6.22 -10.57 6.27
CA GLY A 52 -7.00 -10.73 7.49
C GLY A 52 -6.94 -12.10 8.13
N GLN A 53 -7.89 -12.35 9.02
CA GLN A 53 -8.10 -13.66 9.61
C GLN A 53 -9.54 -14.13 9.45
N LEU A 54 -9.69 -15.36 8.94
CA LEU A 54 -10.97 -16.06 8.79
C LEU A 54 -10.93 -17.39 9.54
N TRP A 55 -12.08 -17.91 9.95
CA TRP A 55 -12.14 -19.17 10.68
C TRP A 55 -11.81 -20.40 9.83
N ASP A 56 -12.15 -20.33 8.55
CA ASP A 56 -12.01 -21.39 7.56
C ASP A 56 -10.85 -21.14 6.58
N ALA A 57 -10.08 -20.07 6.79
CA ALA A 57 -8.82 -19.88 6.09
C ALA A 57 -7.78 -20.94 6.50
N SER A 58 -6.94 -21.28 5.55
CA SER A 58 -5.87 -22.25 5.64
C SER A 58 -4.52 -21.54 5.73
N PRO A 59 -3.51 -22.12 6.39
CA PRO A 59 -2.13 -21.65 6.25
C PRO A 59 -1.53 -21.96 4.86
N GLU A 60 -2.14 -22.88 4.11
CA GLU A 60 -1.81 -23.22 2.72
C GLU A 60 -2.75 -22.48 1.76
N LEU A 61 -2.43 -22.48 0.46
CA LEU A 61 -3.28 -21.90 -0.60
C LEU A 61 -4.74 -22.39 -0.51
N ASP A 62 -5.69 -21.45 -0.46
CA ASP A 62 -7.13 -21.74 -0.39
C ASP A 62 -7.99 -20.81 -1.29
N ASP A 63 -9.32 -20.94 -1.18
CA ASP A 63 -10.28 -20.19 -2.00
C ASP A 63 -10.34 -18.68 -1.66
N TYR A 64 -9.72 -18.25 -0.56
CA TYR A 64 -9.61 -16.85 -0.16
C TYR A 64 -8.37 -16.16 -0.71
N ASP A 65 -7.44 -16.90 -1.29
CA ASP A 65 -6.22 -16.38 -1.90
C ASP A 65 -6.48 -16.07 -3.39
N LEU A 66 -6.92 -14.85 -3.64
CA LEU A 66 -7.30 -14.40 -4.97
C LEU A 66 -6.04 -13.98 -5.74
N PRO A 67 -5.87 -14.48 -6.98
CA PRO A 67 -4.75 -14.08 -7.81
C PRO A 67 -4.87 -12.60 -8.18
N GLU A 68 -3.74 -11.92 -8.22
CA GLU A 68 -3.65 -10.54 -8.66
C GLU A 68 -4.06 -10.44 -10.14
N LEU A 69 -5.06 -9.60 -10.41
CA LEU A 69 -5.71 -9.51 -11.73
C LEU A 69 -4.81 -8.87 -12.81
N SER A 70 -3.71 -8.24 -12.40
CA SER A 70 -2.86 -7.38 -13.24
C SER A 70 -1.69 -8.10 -13.93
N GLN A 71 -1.85 -9.37 -14.32
CA GLN A 71 -0.76 -10.18 -14.94
C GLN A 71 -0.18 -9.59 -16.26
N THR A 72 -0.77 -8.55 -16.84
CA THR A 72 -0.11 -7.78 -17.91
C THR A 72 0.62 -6.57 -17.32
N TRP A 73 1.81 -6.78 -16.74
CA TRP A 73 2.73 -5.71 -16.29
C TRP A 73 3.35 -4.89 -17.44
N ALA A 74 2.58 -4.67 -18.51
CA ALA A 74 2.99 -3.86 -19.64
C ALA A 74 2.44 -2.43 -19.48
N GLY A 75 3.33 -1.44 -19.47
CA GLY A 75 2.97 -0.03 -19.31
C GLY A 75 3.03 0.44 -17.86
N THR A 76 2.24 1.48 -17.57
CA THR A 76 2.18 2.11 -16.25
C THR A 76 1.37 1.25 -15.28
N TYR A 77 1.98 0.82 -14.17
CA TYR A 77 1.31 -0.03 -13.19
C TYR A 77 1.76 0.27 -11.76
N LEU A 78 0.85 -0.01 -10.83
CA LEU A 78 1.03 0.08 -9.39
C LEU A 78 0.28 -1.10 -8.77
N SER A 79 0.92 -1.88 -7.90
CA SER A 79 0.31 -3.08 -7.34
C SER A 79 0.84 -3.40 -5.94
N VAL A 80 -0.02 -3.93 -5.07
CA VAL A 80 0.36 -4.62 -3.83
C VAL A 80 0.19 -6.12 -4.04
N MET A 81 1.16 -6.92 -3.61
CA MET A 81 1.17 -8.37 -3.83
C MET A 81 1.57 -9.10 -2.56
N PHE A 82 0.78 -10.09 -2.14
CA PHE A 82 1.16 -11.04 -1.10
C PHE A 82 2.04 -12.12 -1.73
N PHE A 83 3.29 -12.20 -1.26
CA PHE A 83 4.29 -13.15 -1.77
C PHE A 83 4.41 -14.34 -0.81
N ARG A 84 4.09 -15.54 -1.32
CA ARG A 84 4.10 -16.81 -0.58
C ARG A 84 4.99 -17.83 -1.31
N PRO A 85 6.32 -17.83 -1.06
CA PRO A 85 7.25 -18.69 -1.80
C PRO A 85 7.04 -20.19 -1.53
N ASP A 86 6.35 -20.52 -0.44
CA ASP A 86 5.99 -21.87 -0.02
C ASP A 86 4.81 -22.45 -0.80
N TRP A 87 4.00 -21.62 -1.47
CA TRP A 87 2.91 -22.08 -2.32
C TRP A 87 3.48 -22.51 -3.66
N ALA A 88 3.42 -23.81 -3.94
CA ALA A 88 4.17 -24.54 -4.96
C ALA A 88 3.92 -24.13 -6.45
N SER A 89 3.27 -23.00 -6.72
CA SER A 89 3.19 -22.42 -8.05
C SER A 89 4.26 -21.35 -8.22
N GLU A 90 5.21 -21.60 -9.11
CA GLU A 90 6.24 -20.62 -9.44
C GLU A 90 5.56 -19.44 -10.13
N ARG A 91 5.27 -18.37 -9.37
CA ARG A 91 4.93 -16.99 -9.79
C ARG A 91 3.46 -16.56 -9.73
N GLU A 92 2.57 -17.28 -9.06
CA GLU A 92 1.27 -16.68 -8.75
C GLU A 92 1.44 -15.63 -7.64
N THR A 93 1.05 -14.40 -7.97
CA THR A 93 0.98 -13.28 -7.04
C THR A 93 -0.46 -13.10 -6.62
N TYR A 94 -0.71 -12.86 -5.33
CA TYR A 94 -2.04 -12.77 -4.78
C TYR A 94 -2.34 -11.35 -4.32
N ASN A 95 -3.58 -10.92 -4.43
CA ASN A 95 -4.05 -9.64 -3.86
C ASN A 95 -4.85 -9.83 -2.57
N THR A 96 -5.05 -11.07 -2.14
CA THR A 96 -5.56 -11.37 -0.82
C THR A 96 -4.72 -12.43 -0.12
N ASP A 97 -4.64 -12.34 1.21
CA ASP A 97 -4.00 -13.35 2.06
C ASP A 97 -4.72 -13.38 3.42
N TYR A 98 -5.32 -14.53 3.74
CA TYR A 98 -6.02 -14.73 5.01
C TYR A 98 -5.38 -15.84 5.81
N HIS A 99 -5.10 -15.57 7.09
CA HIS A 99 -4.63 -16.59 8.01
C HIS A 99 -5.81 -17.16 8.83
N PRO A 100 -5.71 -18.39 9.36
CA PRO A 100 -6.68 -18.89 10.34
C PRO A 100 -6.69 -18.02 11.59
N VAL A 101 -7.86 -17.83 12.20
CA VAL A 101 -7.98 -17.12 13.49
C VAL A 101 -7.19 -17.87 14.58
N VAL A 102 -6.17 -17.19 15.14
CA VAL A 102 -5.41 -17.70 16.30
C VAL A 102 -5.42 -16.67 17.43
N TYR A 103 -6.09 -17.00 18.54
CA TYR A 103 -6.23 -16.05 19.65
C TYR A 103 -4.93 -15.80 20.41
N GLY A 104 -4.70 -14.53 20.74
CA GLY A 104 -3.67 -14.11 21.68
C GLY A 104 -2.23 -14.26 21.19
N LYS A 105 -2.04 -14.58 19.89
CA LYS A 105 -0.74 -14.62 19.25
C LYS A 105 -0.54 -13.39 18.38
N SER A 106 0.72 -12.99 18.22
CA SER A 106 1.12 -12.12 17.14
C SER A 106 1.02 -12.86 15.81
N ASP A 107 0.84 -12.10 14.75
CA ASP A 107 0.74 -12.61 13.38
C ASP A 107 1.34 -11.59 12.41
N GLU A 108 1.73 -12.04 11.22
CA GLU A 108 2.44 -11.22 10.24
C GLU A 108 2.07 -11.61 8.81
N TRP A 109 1.84 -10.60 7.96
CA TRP A 109 1.68 -10.75 6.52
C TRP A 109 2.79 -10.00 5.83
N THR A 110 3.57 -10.67 4.99
CA THR A 110 4.57 -10.04 4.14
C THR A 110 4.00 -9.75 2.77
N PHE A 111 4.25 -8.57 2.24
CA PHE A 111 3.80 -8.18 0.92
C PHE A 111 4.80 -7.25 0.24
N GLU A 112 4.68 -7.18 -1.08
CA GLU A 112 5.47 -6.30 -1.93
C GLU A 112 4.60 -5.19 -2.49
N VAL A 113 5.14 -3.99 -2.55
CA VAL A 113 4.64 -2.93 -3.42
C VAL A 113 5.49 -2.92 -4.69
N ARG A 114 4.84 -3.01 -5.85
CA ARG A 114 5.49 -2.96 -7.16
C ARG A 114 5.04 -1.76 -7.97
N SER A 115 5.97 -1.18 -8.71
CA SER A 115 5.77 0.01 -9.54
C SER A 115 6.65 -0.08 -10.80
N ASP A 116 6.13 0.35 -11.95
CA ASP A 116 6.95 0.51 -13.17
C ASP A 116 7.98 1.64 -13.05
N ASP A 117 7.68 2.67 -12.26
CA ASP A 117 8.61 3.77 -11.96
C ASP A 117 9.32 3.52 -10.61
N PRO A 118 10.66 3.37 -10.60
CA PRO A 118 11.44 3.11 -9.40
C PRO A 118 11.57 4.32 -8.47
N TYR A 119 11.05 5.48 -8.83
CA TYR A 119 11.12 6.73 -8.08
C TYR A 119 9.75 7.34 -7.79
N ARG A 120 8.66 6.61 -8.04
CA ARG A 120 7.28 7.06 -7.82
C ARG A 120 7.04 7.43 -6.36
N ASP A 121 6.35 8.55 -6.14
CA ASP A 121 5.82 8.93 -4.84
C ASP A 121 4.45 8.25 -4.63
N LEU A 122 4.30 7.56 -3.50
CA LEU A 122 3.18 6.69 -3.19
C LEU A 122 2.60 6.99 -1.80
N SER A 123 1.30 6.74 -1.68
CA SER A 123 0.57 6.73 -0.41
C SER A 123 -0.05 5.35 -0.20
N LEU A 124 0.29 4.71 0.91
CA LEU A 124 -0.37 3.50 1.37
C LEU A 124 -1.31 3.85 2.52
N THR A 125 -2.59 3.55 2.31
CA THR A 125 -3.65 3.72 3.30
C THR A 125 -4.29 2.37 3.61
N TRP A 126 -5.01 2.29 4.74
CA TRP A 126 -5.67 1.06 5.15
C TRP A 126 -7.03 1.31 5.78
N VAL A 127 -7.95 0.38 5.51
CA VAL A 127 -9.31 0.39 6.04
C VAL A 127 -9.57 -0.92 6.78
N GLY A 128 -9.79 -0.83 8.08
CA GLY A 128 -10.08 -1.96 8.93
C GLY A 128 -11.56 -2.34 8.96
N GLN A 129 -11.86 -3.64 8.85
CA GLN A 129 -13.18 -4.23 9.11
C GLN A 129 -13.11 -5.19 10.30
N ARG A 130 -13.91 -4.92 11.34
CA ARG A 130 -13.95 -5.69 12.61
C ARG A 130 -12.59 -5.91 13.32
N THR A 131 -11.60 -5.12 12.94
CA THR A 131 -10.23 -5.21 13.46
C THR A 131 -10.01 -4.29 14.66
N ARG A 132 -9.03 -4.65 15.49
CA ARG A 132 -8.43 -3.80 16.52
C ARG A 132 -7.13 -3.19 16.00
N MET A 133 -7.21 -2.24 15.06
CA MET A 133 -6.03 -1.64 14.42
C MET A 133 -5.08 -0.94 15.41
N GLN A 134 -5.50 -0.65 16.64
CA GLN A 134 -4.63 -0.10 17.68
C GLN A 134 -3.51 -1.06 18.11
N THR A 135 -3.56 -2.33 17.72
CA THR A 135 -2.47 -3.29 17.96
C THR A 135 -1.84 -3.73 16.65
N MET A 136 -1.97 -2.96 15.58
CA MET A 136 -1.40 -3.27 14.27
C MET A 136 -0.36 -2.24 13.87
N ALA A 137 0.61 -2.66 13.08
CA ALA A 137 1.63 -1.79 12.52
C ALA A 137 2.01 -2.25 11.11
N LEU A 138 2.25 -1.27 10.25
CA LEU A 138 2.99 -1.46 9.01
C LEU A 138 4.49 -1.44 9.35
N VAL A 139 5.25 -2.34 8.76
CA VAL A 139 6.71 -2.36 8.83
C VAL A 139 7.24 -2.23 7.42
N ASP A 140 8.05 -1.21 7.18
CA ASP A 140 8.85 -1.08 5.98
C ASP A 140 10.15 -1.87 6.17
N LEU A 141 10.29 -2.97 5.44
CA LEU A 141 11.43 -3.89 5.61
C LEU A 141 12.72 -3.33 4.99
N GLN A 142 12.59 -2.45 4.01
CA GLN A 142 13.74 -1.83 3.33
C GLN A 142 14.37 -0.71 4.18
N GLU A 143 13.54 0.14 4.78
CA GLU A 143 14.00 1.25 5.63
C GLU A 143 14.05 0.89 7.12
N ASN A 144 13.59 -0.31 7.49
CA ASN A 144 13.46 -0.78 8.87
C ASN A 144 12.64 0.20 9.75
N ILE A 145 11.51 0.68 9.20
CA ILE A 145 10.60 1.61 9.86
C ILE A 145 9.37 0.85 10.35
N VAL A 146 9.01 1.03 11.62
CA VAL A 146 7.74 0.53 12.16
C VAL A 146 6.77 1.68 12.31
N PHE A 147 5.60 1.57 11.70
CA PHE A 147 4.60 2.61 11.58
C PHE A 147 3.25 2.13 12.11
N PRO A 148 2.77 2.62 13.28
CA PRO A 148 1.50 2.21 13.86
C PRO A 148 0.33 2.45 12.90
N ALA A 149 -0.56 1.47 12.80
CA ALA A 149 -1.74 1.59 11.94
C ALA A 149 -2.70 2.70 12.41
N VAL A 150 -2.75 2.97 13.71
CA VAL A 150 -3.60 3.98 14.34
C VAL A 150 -2.82 4.75 15.40
N VAL A 151 -2.97 6.08 15.42
CA VAL A 151 -2.47 6.96 16.48
C VAL A 151 -3.65 7.78 17.01
N ASP A 152 -3.87 7.75 18.32
CA ASP A 152 -4.96 8.48 19.00
C ASP A 152 -6.36 8.22 18.38
N GLY A 153 -6.59 6.99 17.92
CA GLY A 153 -7.86 6.57 17.30
C GLY A 153 -8.01 6.93 15.82
N VAL A 154 -7.01 7.59 15.23
CA VAL A 154 -7.00 8.00 13.82
C VAL A 154 -6.14 7.03 13.00
N PRO A 155 -6.68 6.35 11.96
CA PRO A 155 -5.88 5.60 11.00
C PRO A 155 -4.83 6.50 10.36
N GLN A 156 -3.60 5.99 10.23
CA GLN A 156 -2.52 6.75 9.62
C GLN A 156 -2.45 6.50 8.11
N VAL A 157 -1.64 7.32 7.44
CA VAL A 157 -1.27 7.17 6.02
C VAL A 157 0.24 7.08 5.96
N TYR A 158 0.77 6.12 5.21
CA TYR A 158 2.20 5.99 5.01
C TYR A 158 2.58 6.50 3.62
N ASN A 159 3.30 7.63 3.58
CA ASN A 159 3.80 8.22 2.35
C ASN A 159 5.27 7.86 2.16
N PHE A 160 5.62 7.35 1.00
CA PHE A 160 6.99 6.94 0.69
C PHE A 160 7.28 7.12 -0.79
N ARG A 161 8.57 7.22 -1.10
CA ARG A 161 9.08 7.22 -2.46
C ARG A 161 9.69 5.87 -2.77
N MET A 162 9.38 5.28 -3.92
CA MET A 162 10.05 4.07 -4.38
C MET A 162 11.57 4.29 -4.47
N ASN A 163 12.32 3.21 -4.24
CA ASN A 163 13.78 3.16 -4.40
C ASN A 163 14.16 1.87 -5.14
N GLY A 164 13.57 1.70 -6.32
CA GLY A 164 13.52 0.43 -7.06
C GLY A 164 12.09 0.09 -7.48
N THR A 165 11.92 -0.95 -8.28
CA THR A 165 10.59 -1.37 -8.79
C THR A 165 9.81 -2.24 -7.79
N VAL A 166 10.44 -2.65 -6.70
CA VAL A 166 9.87 -3.49 -5.63
C VAL A 166 10.27 -2.90 -4.29
N ARG A 167 9.33 -2.88 -3.34
CA ARG A 167 9.57 -2.53 -1.94
C ARG A 167 8.81 -3.48 -1.03
N GLU A 168 9.49 -4.04 -0.05
CA GLU A 168 8.94 -5.07 0.83
C GLU A 168 8.40 -4.47 2.13
N PHE A 169 7.24 -4.96 2.53
CA PHE A 169 6.55 -4.56 3.74
C PHE A 169 6.08 -5.78 4.53
N ALA A 170 5.83 -5.56 5.82
CA ALA A 170 5.08 -6.49 6.65
C ALA A 170 3.95 -5.77 7.37
N TRP A 171 2.76 -6.38 7.40
CA TRP A 171 1.68 -6.00 8.30
C TRP A 171 1.75 -6.87 9.55
N ARG A 172 1.93 -6.26 10.73
CA ARG A 172 2.08 -6.98 11.99
C ARG A 172 0.88 -6.77 12.89
N VAL A 173 0.39 -7.88 13.44
CA VAL A 173 -0.50 -7.89 14.60
C VAL A 173 0.36 -8.08 15.85
N LEU A 174 0.38 -7.05 16.68
CA LEU A 174 1.20 -6.99 17.88
C LEU A 174 0.39 -7.43 19.10
N SER A 175 1.05 -8.04 20.07
CA SER A 175 0.50 -8.13 21.42
C SER A 175 0.36 -6.72 22.03
N LEU A 176 -0.53 -6.58 23.01
CA LEU A 176 -0.70 -5.31 23.73
C LEU A 176 0.62 -4.83 24.39
N ARG A 177 1.49 -5.78 24.78
CA ARG A 177 2.80 -5.46 25.35
C ARG A 177 3.73 -4.86 24.29
N GLU A 178 3.84 -5.50 23.13
CA GLU A 178 4.67 -5.01 22.02
C GLU A 178 4.18 -3.65 21.53
N TYR A 179 2.86 -3.47 21.37
CA TYR A 179 2.30 -2.18 20.98
C TYR A 179 2.65 -1.06 21.98
N ARG A 180 2.52 -1.32 23.29
CA ARG A 180 2.90 -0.33 24.31
C ARG A 180 4.39 0.01 24.25
N GLN A 181 5.25 -0.97 23.99
CA GLN A 181 6.68 -0.73 23.82
C GLN A 181 6.96 0.14 22.59
N LEU A 182 6.33 -0.17 21.47
CA LEU A 182 6.41 0.61 20.23
C LEU A 182 6.02 2.08 20.46
N VAL A 183 4.85 2.32 21.08
CA VAL A 183 4.37 3.67 21.38
C VAL A 183 5.30 4.43 22.34
N ARG A 184 5.87 3.73 23.33
CA ARG A 184 6.82 4.35 24.28
C ARG A 184 8.10 4.80 23.58
N ALA A 185 8.69 3.92 22.76
CA ALA A 185 9.90 4.22 22.01
C ALA A 185 9.70 5.44 21.09
N GLY A 186 8.60 5.49 20.33
CA GLY A 186 8.30 6.64 19.47
C GLY A 186 8.13 7.98 20.23
N ARG A 187 7.62 7.96 21.46
CA ARG A 187 7.51 9.16 22.31
C ARG A 187 8.88 9.62 22.83
N GLU A 188 9.73 8.68 23.24
CA GLU A 188 11.08 8.98 23.75
C GLU A 188 11.96 9.59 22.65
N ASP A 189 11.91 9.03 21.43
CA ASP A 189 12.61 9.58 20.26
C ASP A 189 12.10 10.98 19.88
N GLY A 190 10.79 11.20 19.96
CA GLY A 190 10.19 12.52 19.76
C GLY A 190 10.63 13.54 20.82
N GLN A 191 10.75 13.13 22.08
CA GLN A 191 11.17 14.00 23.17
C GLN A 191 12.67 14.34 23.09
N ALA A 192 13.52 13.36 22.75
CA ALA A 192 14.96 13.56 22.55
C ALA A 192 15.24 14.53 21.37
N ASN A 193 14.48 14.43 20.28
CA ASN A 193 14.59 15.34 19.14
C ASN A 193 14.07 16.76 19.45
N ARG A 194 13.03 16.91 20.28
CA ARG A 194 12.52 18.23 20.71
C ARG A 194 13.51 19.03 21.55
N VAL A 195 14.34 18.36 22.37
CA VAL A 195 15.36 19.04 23.19
C VAL A 195 16.55 19.50 22.33
N THR A 196 16.78 18.88 21.18
CA THR A 196 17.95 19.14 20.34
C THR A 196 17.70 20.01 19.10
N LYS A 197 16.45 20.22 18.66
CA LYS A 197 16.15 21.07 17.50
C LYS A 197 14.86 21.89 17.64
N LYS A 198 15.02 23.22 17.55
CA LYS A 198 13.93 24.21 17.38
C LYS A 198 13.44 24.33 15.92
N SER A 199 13.63 23.32 15.09
CA SER A 199 13.11 23.25 13.72
C SER A 199 13.03 21.79 13.26
N ASN A 200 11.85 21.45 12.70
CA ASN A 200 11.38 20.15 12.20
C ASN A 200 10.75 19.22 13.25
N TRP A 201 9.42 19.13 13.18
CA TRP A 201 8.52 18.47 14.11
C TRP A 201 8.39 16.95 13.93
N LEU A 202 9.31 16.28 13.25
CA LEU A 202 9.27 14.83 13.08
C LEU A 202 10.61 14.16 13.41
N PRO A 203 10.61 13.01 14.13
CA PRO A 203 11.81 12.24 14.42
C PRO A 203 12.50 11.75 13.14
N ARG A 204 13.83 11.70 13.13
CA ARG A 204 14.56 10.97 12.07
C ARG A 204 14.17 9.48 12.14
N GLY A 205 13.75 8.89 11.03
CA GLY A 205 13.26 7.50 10.97
C GLY A 205 11.73 7.38 10.90
N TRP A 206 10.99 8.49 10.98
CA TRP A 206 9.57 8.51 10.65
C TRP A 206 9.39 9.24 9.33
N GLY A 207 8.94 8.50 8.30
CA GLY A 207 8.86 8.95 6.92
C GLY A 207 8.04 10.22 6.74
N GLN A 208 8.71 11.37 6.73
CA GLN A 208 8.49 12.29 5.64
C GLN A 208 9.37 11.79 4.50
N GLY A 209 8.76 11.11 3.53
CA GLY A 209 9.30 11.18 2.18
C GLY A 209 9.43 12.66 1.86
N GLU A 210 10.67 13.17 1.85
CA GLU A 210 10.95 14.51 1.38
C GLU A 210 10.64 14.53 -0.11
N GLY A 211 9.37 14.76 -0.44
CA GLY A 211 8.96 15.29 -1.73
C GLY A 211 9.72 16.60 -1.89
N ARG A 212 10.84 16.54 -2.61
CA ARG A 212 11.59 17.72 -3.01
C ARG A 212 10.65 18.56 -3.86
N GLY A 213 10.01 19.53 -3.21
CA GLY A 213 9.28 20.57 -3.90
C GLY A 213 10.17 21.15 -4.98
N HIS A 214 9.76 20.99 -6.23
CA HIS A 214 10.33 21.72 -7.35
C HIS A 214 10.26 23.22 -7.02
N ARG A 215 11.41 23.78 -6.62
CA ARG A 215 11.64 25.21 -6.76
C ARG A 215 11.43 25.54 -8.23
N ARG A 216 10.38 26.29 -8.54
CA ARG A 216 10.32 27.06 -9.77
C ARG A 216 11.45 28.08 -9.69
N ASP A 217 12.49 27.90 -10.49
CA ASP A 217 13.41 28.99 -10.83
C ASP A 217 12.61 30.08 -11.55
N PRO A 218 12.58 31.33 -11.07
CA PRO A 218 11.98 32.43 -11.79
C PRO A 218 13.07 33.26 -12.46
N LEU A 219 13.94 32.66 -13.27
CA LEU A 219 14.97 33.39 -14.01
C LEU A 219 15.40 32.59 -15.24
N ALA A 220 14.77 32.87 -16.39
CA ALA A 220 15.41 33.00 -17.71
C ALA A 220 14.36 32.81 -18.82
N GLU A 221 13.79 33.90 -19.31
CA GLU A 221 13.45 34.00 -20.74
C GLU A 221 13.58 35.48 -21.11
N GLY A 222 14.81 35.82 -21.49
CA GLY A 222 15.07 37.02 -22.27
C GLY A 222 14.50 36.80 -23.66
N LEU A 223 13.67 37.74 -24.10
CA LEU A 223 13.23 37.88 -25.47
C LEU A 223 14.46 38.07 -26.38
N PRO A 224 14.65 37.26 -27.44
CA PRO A 224 15.45 37.71 -28.55
C PRO A 224 14.66 38.76 -29.34
N GLU A 225 15.32 39.88 -29.57
CA GLU A 225 14.89 40.94 -30.47
C GLU A 225 14.65 40.37 -31.87
N ASP A 226 13.53 40.80 -32.45
CA ASP A 226 13.13 40.60 -33.83
C ASP A 226 14.20 41.14 -34.81
N PRO A 227 14.81 40.30 -35.67
CA PRO A 227 15.73 40.76 -36.71
C PRO A 227 15.09 40.95 -38.10
N PHE A 228 13.76 40.89 -38.27
CA PHE A 228 13.09 41.08 -39.56
C PHE A 228 11.69 41.72 -39.36
N GLY A 229 11.49 43.04 -39.40
CA GLY A 229 12.01 43.93 -40.43
C GLY A 229 11.37 43.65 -41.79
N ASP A 230 10.09 43.99 -41.97
CA ASP A 230 9.44 44.53 -43.19
C ASP A 230 8.01 45.01 -42.91
#